data_AF-A0A943FUJ8-F1
#
_entry.id   AF-A0A943FUJ8-F1
#
_cell.length_a   1.000
_cell.length_b   1.000
_cell.length_c   1.000
_cell.angle_alpha   90.00
_cell.angle_beta   90.00
_cell.angle_gamma   90.00
#
_symmetry.space_group_name_H-M   'P 1'
#
loop_
_entity.id
_entity.type
_entity.pdbx_description
1 polymer ?
#
loop_
_entity_poly.entity_id
_entity_poly.type
_entity_poly.pdbx_seq_one_letter_code
_entity_poly.pdbx_strand_id
1 'polypeptide(L)'
;MCTIDEKAAVHSADHAGADAPHTHAHTHEHGHDHGHTHEHHSPEETVALLAYMVTHNQHHAEELHELAHSVEGEAAQLLHEAVVDLTVGNEKLAEALRILKGEE
;
A
#
# COMPACT_ATOMS: atom_id res chain seq x y z
N MET A 1 9.24 -10.98 23.38
CA MET A 1 8.49 -10.22 24.40
C MET A 1 9.23 -8.93 24.68
N CYS A 2 8.55 -7.81 24.43
CA CYS A 2 8.58 -6.52 25.14
C CYS A 2 9.88 -6.03 25.80
N THR A 3 10.27 -4.78 25.50
CA THR A 3 10.69 -3.83 26.53
C THR A 3 10.10 -2.45 26.24
N ILE A 4 9.06 -2.16 27.01
CA ILE A 4 8.56 -0.84 27.41
C ILE A 4 9.76 -0.03 27.94
N ASP A 5 9.77 1.29 27.81
CA ASP A 5 9.86 2.17 28.99
C ASP A 5 9.82 3.65 28.61
N GLU A 6 8.59 4.15 28.72
CA GLU A 6 8.20 5.49 29.09
C GLU A 6 9.04 6.01 30.28
N LYS A 7 9.79 7.08 30.04
CA LYS A 7 10.32 7.99 31.08
C LYS A 7 10.36 9.40 30.49
N ALA A 8 10.00 10.45 31.21
CA ALA A 8 10.24 10.69 32.63
C ALA A 8 9.07 11.52 33.21
N ALA A 9 8.43 11.06 34.29
CA ALA A 9 8.81 11.19 35.69
C ALA A 9 8.60 12.61 36.30
N VAL A 10 7.38 12.83 36.85
CA VAL A 10 6.93 13.06 38.26
C VAL A 10 7.20 14.42 38.93
N HIS A 11 6.15 14.98 39.55
CA HIS A 11 6.18 15.36 40.96
C HIS A 11 4.80 15.16 41.61
N SER A 12 4.76 14.35 42.68
CA SER A 12 3.60 14.06 43.53
C SER A 12 3.34 15.18 44.55
N ALA A 13 2.07 15.38 44.90
CA ALA A 13 1.64 15.59 46.30
C ALA A 13 0.15 15.25 46.43
N ASP A 14 -0.15 14.27 47.27
CA ASP A 14 -1.50 13.93 47.72
C ASP A 14 -2.15 15.13 48.42
N HIS A 15 -3.34 15.53 47.97
CA HIS A 15 -4.32 16.15 48.85
C HIS A 15 -5.72 15.65 48.51
N ALA A 16 -6.26 14.91 49.48
CA ALA A 16 -7.65 14.53 49.55
C ALA A 16 -8.55 15.77 49.69
N GLY A 17 -9.69 15.77 48.99
CA GLY A 17 -10.87 16.53 49.40
C GLY A 17 -11.51 17.41 48.33
N ALA A 18 -12.75 17.03 48.01
CA ALA A 18 -13.89 17.89 47.65
C ALA A 18 -13.94 18.54 46.25
N ASP A 19 -14.92 18.05 45.48
CA ASP A 19 -15.86 18.81 44.64
C ASP A 19 -15.34 20.03 43.87
N ALA A 20 -14.99 19.81 42.60
CA ALA A 20 -15.49 20.62 41.47
C ALA A 20 -15.04 20.00 40.12
N PRO A 21 -15.95 19.55 39.24
CA PRO A 21 -15.57 19.26 37.87
C PRO A 21 -15.44 20.60 37.15
N HIS A 22 -14.24 21.15 37.04
CA HIS A 22 -14.03 22.25 36.11
C HIS A 22 -13.59 21.68 34.77
N THR A 23 -14.51 21.77 33.83
CA THR A 23 -14.31 21.46 32.41
C THR A 23 -13.39 22.49 31.80
N HIS A 24 -12.25 22.05 31.28
CA HIS A 24 -11.55 22.80 30.25
C HIS A 24 -11.77 22.09 28.92
N ALA A 25 -12.81 22.55 28.21
CA ALA A 25 -12.97 22.28 26.81
C ALA A 25 -11.85 23.00 26.05
N HIS A 26 -10.97 22.23 25.43
CA HIS A 26 -10.07 22.74 24.41
C HIS A 26 -10.47 22.08 23.09
N THR A 27 -11.25 22.82 22.30
CA THR A 27 -11.46 22.52 20.90
C THR A 27 -10.16 22.77 20.15
N HIS A 28 -9.43 21.71 19.81
CA HIS A 28 -8.50 21.77 18.70
C HIS A 28 -9.23 21.27 17.47
N GLU A 29 -9.73 22.24 16.70
CA GLU A 29 -10.10 22.03 15.30
C GLU A 29 -8.82 21.64 14.55
N HIS A 30 -8.59 20.34 14.40
CA HIS A 30 -7.67 19.83 13.38
C HIS A 30 -8.48 19.56 12.12
N GLY A 31 -9.01 20.64 11.55
CA GLY A 31 -9.51 20.67 10.18
C GLY A 31 -8.33 20.64 9.22
N HIS A 32 -7.64 19.51 9.13
CA HIS A 32 -6.85 19.22 7.95
C HIS A 32 -7.81 18.69 6.90
N ASP A 33 -8.36 19.63 6.13
CA ASP A 33 -8.96 19.36 4.84
C ASP A 33 -7.90 18.71 3.96
N HIS A 34 -7.80 17.39 4.03
CA HIS A 34 -7.15 16.61 3.00
C HIS A 34 -8.12 16.55 1.82
N GLY A 35 -8.22 17.69 1.12
CA GLY A 35 -8.75 17.77 -0.22
C GLY A 35 -7.88 16.87 -1.10
N HIS A 36 -8.15 15.57 -1.08
CA HIS A 36 -7.66 14.64 -2.06
C HIS A 36 -8.40 14.94 -3.35
N THR A 37 -8.03 16.05 -4.00
CA THR A 37 -8.15 16.10 -5.46
C THR A 37 -7.31 14.93 -5.93
N HIS A 38 -7.96 13.84 -6.35
CA HIS A 38 -7.31 12.79 -7.11
C HIS A 38 -6.76 13.45 -8.36
N GLU A 39 -5.53 13.97 -8.27
CA GLU A 39 -4.79 14.43 -9.43
C GLU A 39 -4.64 13.21 -10.32
N HIS A 40 -5.43 13.21 -11.39
CA HIS A 40 -5.25 12.26 -12.48
C HIS A 40 -3.79 12.40 -12.94
N HIS A 41 -3.08 11.26 -13.03
CA HIS A 41 -1.73 11.25 -13.58
C HIS A 41 -1.73 11.95 -14.95
N SER A 42 -0.70 12.77 -15.19
CA SER A 42 -0.45 13.27 -16.54
C SER A 42 -0.31 12.09 -17.53
N PRO A 43 -0.53 12.31 -18.83
CA PRO A 43 -0.31 11.28 -19.84
C PRO A 43 1.10 10.67 -19.76
N GLU A 44 2.11 11.49 -19.51
CA GLU A 44 3.50 11.08 -19.38
C GLU A 44 3.74 10.22 -18.13
N GLU A 45 3.20 10.62 -16.99
CA GLU A 45 3.25 9.82 -15.76
C GLU A 45 2.51 8.49 -15.91
N THR A 46 1.37 8.49 -16.61
CA THR A 46 0.61 7.27 -16.88
C THR A 46 1.42 6.28 -17.72
N VAL A 47 2.08 6.77 -18.79
CA VAL A 47 2.96 5.94 -19.64
C VAL A 47 4.15 5.42 -18.85
N ALA A 48 4.81 6.26 -18.05
CA ALA A 48 5.96 5.87 -17.24
C ALA A 48 5.58 4.80 -16.20
N LEU A 49 4.46 5.00 -15.50
CA LEU A 49 3.96 4.05 -14.51
C LEU A 49 3.56 2.73 -15.17
N LEU A 50 2.84 2.77 -16.29
CA LEU A 50 2.43 1.55 -17.00
C LEU A 50 3.64 0.78 -17.52
N ALA A 51 4.65 1.46 -18.07
CA ALA A 51 5.90 0.83 -18.49
C ALA A 51 6.60 0.11 -17.34
N TYR A 52 6.68 0.76 -16.18
CA TYR A 52 7.19 0.13 -14.97
C TYR A 52 6.36 -1.10 -14.58
N MET A 53 5.03 -0.98 -14.54
CA MET A 53 4.14 -2.09 -14.15
C MET A 53 4.26 -3.30 -15.08
N VAL A 54 4.43 -3.08 -16.39
CA VAL A 54 4.65 -4.18 -17.34
C VAL A 54 5.91 -4.97 -16.99
N THR A 55 7.02 -4.28 -16.75
CA THR A 55 8.28 -4.96 -16.37
C THR A 55 8.21 -5.60 -14.98
N HIS A 56 7.49 -4.97 -14.06
CA HIS A 56 7.33 -5.44 -12.69
C HIS A 56 6.51 -6.74 -12.64
N ASN A 57 5.40 -6.78 -13.36
CA ASN A 57 4.55 -7.97 -13.46
C ASN A 57 5.26 -9.13 -14.15
N GLN A 58 6.13 -8.86 -15.12
CA GLN A 58 6.96 -9.89 -15.75
C GLN A 58 7.88 -10.55 -14.71
N HIS A 59 8.57 -9.75 -13.90
CA HIS A 59 9.40 -10.27 -12.80
C HIS A 59 8.58 -11.06 -11.78
N HIS A 60 7.39 -10.58 -11.39
CA HIS A 60 6.52 -11.33 -10.49
C HIS A 60 6.04 -12.66 -11.08
N ALA A 61 5.75 -12.72 -12.37
CA ALA A 61 5.38 -13.97 -13.02
C ALA A 61 6.52 -15.00 -12.93
N GLU A 62 7.77 -14.55 -13.12
CA GLU A 62 8.96 -15.40 -12.96
C GLU A 62 9.14 -15.88 -11.51
N GLU A 63 9.08 -14.97 -10.54
CA GLU A 63 9.19 -15.31 -9.11
C GLU A 63 8.09 -16.27 -8.64
N LEU A 64 6.85 -16.04 -9.08
CA LEU A 64 5.71 -16.91 -8.75
C LEU A 64 5.83 -18.29 -9.41
N HIS A 65 6.39 -18.34 -10.61
CA HIS A 65 6.67 -19.60 -11.29
C HIS A 65 7.74 -20.41 -10.54
N GLU A 66 8.79 -19.77 -10.04
CA GLU A 66 9.79 -20.41 -9.18
C GLU A 66 9.17 -20.88 -7.85
N LEU A 67 8.33 -20.05 -7.23
CA LEU A 67 7.64 -20.40 -6.00
C LEU A 67 6.71 -21.61 -6.16
N ALA A 68 6.05 -21.74 -7.32
CA ALA A 68 5.19 -22.88 -7.62
C ALA A 68 5.92 -24.23 -7.53
N HIS A 69 7.22 -24.28 -7.84
CA HIS A 69 8.04 -25.48 -7.70
C HIS A 69 8.41 -25.84 -6.25
N SER A 70 8.21 -24.92 -5.30
CA SER A 70 8.49 -25.15 -3.87
C SER A 70 7.32 -25.75 -3.10
N VAL A 71 6.16 -25.88 -3.74
CA VAL A 71 4.92 -26.41 -3.16
C VAL A 71 4.37 -27.55 -4.01
N GLU A 72 3.42 -28.33 -3.48
CA GLU A 72 2.87 -29.51 -4.14
C GLU A 72 1.34 -29.46 -4.22
N GLY A 73 0.77 -30.29 -5.09
CA GLY A 73 -0.66 -30.50 -5.20
C GLY A 73 -1.41 -29.29 -5.76
N GLU A 74 -2.61 -29.06 -5.25
CA GLU A 74 -3.54 -28.02 -5.74
C GLU A 74 -2.94 -26.60 -5.63
N ALA A 75 -2.14 -26.33 -4.59
CA ALA A 75 -1.49 -25.03 -4.43
C ALA A 75 -0.50 -24.71 -5.56
N ALA A 76 0.30 -25.71 -5.99
CA ALA A 76 1.23 -25.54 -7.12
C ALA A 76 0.47 -25.28 -8.43
N GLN A 77 -0.64 -26.00 -8.64
CA GLN A 77 -1.47 -25.82 -9.81
C GLN A 77 -2.10 -24.42 -9.87
N LEU A 78 -2.67 -23.93 -8.76
CA LEU A 78 -3.24 -22.58 -8.68
C LEU A 78 -2.19 -21.49 -8.91
N LEU A 79 -0.95 -21.68 -8.43
CA LEU A 79 0.14 -20.74 -8.70
C LEU A 79 0.52 -20.72 -10.19
N HIS A 80 0.59 -21.88 -10.84
CA HIS A 80 0.83 -21.94 -12.28
C HIS A 80 -0.29 -21.29 -13.10
N GLU A 81 -1.55 -21.51 -12.74
CA GLU A 81 -2.70 -20.85 -13.36
C GLU A 81 -2.63 -19.33 -13.18
N ALA A 82 -2.32 -18.85 -11.97
CA ALA A 82 -2.13 -17.43 -11.70
C ALA A 82 -0.99 -16.80 -12.52
N VAL A 83 0.13 -17.52 -12.71
CA VAL A 83 1.24 -17.06 -13.58
C VAL A 83 0.78 -16.91 -15.03
N VAL A 84 -0.01 -17.85 -15.55
CA VAL A 84 -0.56 -17.77 -16.91
C VAL A 84 -1.49 -16.57 -17.04
N ASP A 85 -2.42 -16.38 -16.11
CA ASP A 85 -3.36 -15.26 -16.12
C ASP A 85 -2.64 -13.91 -16.01
N LEU A 86 -1.61 -13.82 -15.15
CA LEU A 86 -0.79 -12.63 -15.02
C LEU A 86 -0.03 -12.34 -16.31
N THR A 87 0.53 -13.36 -16.97
CA THR A 87 1.25 -13.22 -18.23
C THR A 87 0.34 -12.68 -19.34
N VAL A 88 -0.84 -13.28 -19.51
CA VAL A 88 -1.85 -12.82 -20.49
C VAL A 88 -2.35 -11.42 -20.17
N GLY A 89 -2.56 -11.11 -18.88
CA GLY A 89 -2.88 -9.77 -18.42
C GLY A 89 -1.78 -8.78 -18.80
N ASN A 90 -0.52 -9.15 -18.59
CA ASN A 90 0.64 -8.31 -18.85
C ASN A 90 0.86 -8.04 -20.35
N GLU A 91 0.56 -9.00 -21.22
CA GLU A 91 0.55 -8.80 -22.67
C GLU A 91 -0.44 -7.71 -23.09
N LYS A 92 -1.64 -7.68 -22.47
CA LYS A 92 -2.62 -6.61 -22.72
C LYS A 92 -2.15 -5.25 -22.19
N LEU A 93 -1.45 -5.24 -21.06
CA LEU A 93 -0.86 -4.00 -20.52
C LEU A 93 0.26 -3.49 -21.44
N ALA A 94 1.10 -4.38 -21.97
CA ALA A 94 2.11 -4.04 -22.95
C ALA A 94 1.49 -3.49 -24.24
N GLU A 95 0.38 -4.06 -24.69
CA GLU A 95 -0.38 -3.53 -25.83
C GLU A 95 -0.90 -2.12 -25.57
N ALA A 96 -1.55 -1.91 -24.43
CA ALA A 96 -2.03 -0.59 -24.03
C ALA A 96 -0.88 0.42 -23.97
N LEU A 97 0.30 0.01 -23.50
CA LEU A 97 1.49 0.85 -23.48
C LEU A 97 1.96 1.26 -24.88
N ARG A 98 1.96 0.34 -25.86
CA ARG A 98 2.32 0.66 -27.26
C ARG A 98 1.36 1.69 -27.85
N ILE A 99 0.06 1.49 -27.65
CA ILE A 99 -0.99 2.43 -28.10
C ILE A 99 -0.77 3.81 -27.48
N LEU A 100 -0.51 3.90 -26.17
CA LEU A 100 -0.28 5.18 -25.49
C LEU A 100 1.01 5.89 -25.95
N LYS A 101 2.01 5.16 -26.42
CA LYS A 101 3.23 5.72 -27.02
C LYS A 101 3.07 6.14 -28.48
N GLY A 102 1.98 5.75 -29.14
CA GLY A 102 1.79 5.95 -30.58
C GLY A 102 2.63 5.00 -31.45
N GLU A 103 2.99 3.83 -30.92
CA GLU A 103 3.77 2.78 -31.59
C GLU A 103 2.83 1.72 -32.19
N GLU A 104 2.20 2.02 -33.33
CA GLU A 104 1.34 1.07 -34.09
C GLU A 104 2.12 0.28 -35.15
#